data_AF-A0A2N9N047-F1
#
_entry.id   AF-A0A2N9N047-F1
#
_cell.length_a   1.000
_cell.length_b   1.000
_cell.length_c   1.000
_cell.angle_alpha   90.00
_cell.angle_beta   90.00
_cell.angle_gamma   90.00
#
_symmetry.space_group_name_H-M   'P 1'
#
loop_
_entity.id
_entity.type
_entity.pdbx_description
1 polymer ?
#
loop_
_entity_poly.entity_id
_entity_poly.type
_entity_poly.pdbx_seq_one_letter_code
_entity_poly.pdbx_strand_id
1 'polypeptide(L)' 'MQQLTAFNKLPDDRHQPMRQALVQLMRMPEEQREVRLNSNAFKNNFSPEEQGILRDLSRNLPQDYLPGR' A
#
# COMPACT_ATOMS: atom_id res chain seq x y z
N MET A 1 -1.31 -14.83 2.14
CA MET A 1 -1.38 -13.75 1.12
C MET A 1 -2.83 -13.31 0.85
N GLN A 2 -3.67 -13.12 1.88
CA GLN A 2 -5.09 -12.76 1.66
C GLN A 2 -5.25 -11.31 1.17
N GLN A 3 -4.37 -10.41 1.58
CA GLN A 3 -4.40 -9.00 1.19
C GLN A 3 -3.96 -8.75 -0.25
N LEU A 4 -3.12 -9.63 -0.81
CA LEU A 4 -2.73 -9.58 -2.22
C LEU A 4 -3.94 -9.93 -3.11
N THR A 5 -4.79 -10.84 -2.65
CA THR A 5 -6.07 -11.15 -3.31
C THR A 5 -7.06 -9.99 -3.18
N ALA A 6 -7.13 -9.32 -2.04
CA ALA A 6 -7.96 -8.13 -1.87
C ALA A 6 -7.50 -7.00 -2.80
N PHE A 7 -6.19 -6.79 -2.92
CA PHE A 7 -5.60 -5.84 -3.87
C PHE A 7 -5.98 -6.16 -5.32
N ASN A 8 -5.94 -7.42 -5.73
CA ASN A 8 -6.32 -7.82 -7.10
C ASN A 8 -7.83 -7.75 -7.37
N LYS A 9 -8.67 -7.62 -6.33
CA LYS A 9 -10.13 -7.49 -6.45
C LYS A 9 -10.60 -6.04 -6.47
N LEU A 10 -9.67 -5.10 -6.31
CA LEU A 10 -10.00 -3.68 -6.37
C LEU A 10 -10.48 -3.31 -7.78
N PRO A 11 -11.26 -2.23 -7.91
CA PRO A 11 -11.60 -1.67 -9.21
C PRO A 11 -10.33 -1.27 -10.00
N ASP A 12 -10.37 -1.37 -11.32
CA ASP A 12 -9.25 -0.96 -12.18
C ASP A 12 -8.80 0.50 -11.96
N ASP A 13 -9.73 1.41 -11.62
CA ASP A 13 -9.40 2.80 -11.29
C ASP A 13 -8.55 2.94 -10.02
N ARG A 14 -8.64 1.96 -9.11
CA ARG A 14 -7.90 1.91 -7.84
C ARG A 14 -6.60 1.13 -7.91
N HIS A 15 -6.45 0.24 -8.89
CA HIS A 15 -5.21 -0.52 -9.08
C HIS A 15 -3.99 0.38 -9.26
N GLN A 16 -4.07 1.40 -10.11
CA GLN A 16 -2.97 2.34 -10.36
C GLN A 16 -2.55 3.12 -9.10
N PRO A 17 -3.44 3.91 -8.45
CA PRO A 17 -3.06 4.70 -7.28
C PRO A 17 -2.61 3.84 -6.11
N MET A 18 -3.22 2.66 -5.89
CA MET A 18 -2.77 1.76 -4.83
C MET A 18 -1.41 1.13 -5.13
N ARG A 19 -1.13 0.74 -6.38
CA ARG A 19 0.19 0.24 -6.76
C ARG A 19 1.27 1.32 -6.56
N GLN A 20 0.98 2.56 -6.95
CA GLN A 20 1.89 3.70 -6.74
C GLN A 20 2.17 3.92 -5.26
N ALA A 21 1.12 3.94 -4.42
CA ALA A 21 1.26 4.10 -2.98
C ALA A 21 2.06 2.96 -2.35
N LEU A 22 1.79 1.71 -2.74
CA LEU A 22 2.53 0.56 -2.25
C LEU A 22 4.02 0.64 -2.60
N VAL A 23 4.36 1.01 -3.84
CA VAL A 23 5.76 1.21 -4.27
C VAL A 23 6.42 2.32 -3.46
N GLN A 24 5.74 3.45 -3.23
CA GLN A 24 6.27 4.52 -2.39
C GLN A 24 6.54 4.05 -0.95
N LEU A 25 5.59 3.32 -0.36
CA LEU A 25 5.71 2.77 1.00
C LEU A 25 6.86 1.77 1.12
N MET A 26 7.11 0.96 0.11
CA MET A 26 8.20 -0.03 0.12
C MET A 26 9.57 0.59 -0.15
N ARG A 27 9.64 1.68 -0.93
CA ARG A 27 10.87 2.46 -1.11
C ARG A 27 11.29 3.23 0.16
N MET A 28 10.34 3.48 1.06
CA MET A 28 10.59 4.15 2.34
C MET A 28 11.10 3.15 3.40
N PRO A 29 12.01 3.58 4.30
CA PRO A 29 12.31 2.87 5.53
C PRO A 29 11.05 2.67 6.39
N GLU A 30 11.07 1.67 7.27
CA GLU A 30 9.91 1.30 8.10
C GLU A 30 9.37 2.48 8.93
N GLU A 31 10.25 3.28 9.54
CA GLU A 31 9.86 4.47 10.30
C GLU A 31 9.12 5.50 9.43
N GLN A 32 9.63 5.79 8.24
CA GLN A 32 8.99 6.73 7.32
C GLN A 32 7.67 6.20 6.76
N ARG A 33 7.59 4.88 6.56
CA ARG A 33 6.38 4.19 6.11
C ARG A 33 5.26 4.34 7.13
N GLU A 34 5.53 4.11 8.41
CA GLU A 34 4.54 4.30 9.48
C GLU A 34 4.10 5.77 9.58
N VAL A 35 5.01 6.73 9.44
CA VAL A 35 4.65 8.16 9.39
C VAL A 35 3.71 8.45 8.21
N ARG A 36 4.02 7.90 7.02
CA ARG A 36 3.18 8.10 5.82
C ARG A 36 1.81 7.47 5.96
N LEU A 37 1.72 6.26 6.51
CA LEU A 37 0.46 5.55 6.77
C LEU A 37 -0.42 6.28 7.80
N ASN A 38 0.20 6.95 8.78
CA ASN A 38 -0.52 7.71 9.80
C ASN A 38 -0.91 9.12 9.37
N SER A 39 -0.37 9.62 8.25
CA SER A 39 -0.64 10.95 7.72
C SER A 39 -2.11 11.14 7.30
N ASN A 40 -2.66 12.32 7.60
CA ASN A 40 -3.99 12.71 7.14
C ASN A 40 -4.12 12.67 5.61
N ALA A 41 -3.05 12.98 4.87
CA ALA A 41 -3.06 12.90 3.42
C ALA A 41 -3.25 11.46 2.92
N PHE A 42 -2.71 10.46 3.64
CA PHE A 42 -2.94 9.05 3.32
C PHE A 42 -4.38 8.64 3.64
N LYS A 43 -4.84 9.01 4.85
CA LYS A 43 -6.18 8.68 5.33
C LYS A 43 -7.30 9.31 4.50
N ASN A 44 -7.06 10.47 3.91
CA ASN A 44 -8.02 11.17 3.06
C ASN A 44 -8.01 10.68 1.60
N ASN A 45 -6.87 10.17 1.11
CA ASN A 45 -6.76 9.69 -0.27
C ASN A 45 -7.22 8.24 -0.46
N PHE A 46 -7.16 7.44 0.61
CA PHE A 46 -7.48 6.01 0.57
C PHE A 46 -8.62 5.69 1.54
N SER A 47 -9.51 4.83 1.13
CA SER A 47 -10.60 4.28 1.92
C SER A 47 -10.05 3.41 3.06
N PRO A 48 -10.77 3.21 4.16
CA PRO A 48 -10.31 2.37 5.27
C PRO A 48 -9.86 0.96 4.85
N GLU A 49 -10.52 0.38 3.84
CA GLU A 49 -10.14 -0.91 3.25
C GLU A 49 -8.80 -0.84 2.51
N GLU A 50 -8.64 0.15 1.62
CA GLU A 50 -7.40 0.39 0.85
C GLU A 50 -6.21 0.65 1.80
N GLN A 51 -6.44 1.40 2.88
CA GLN A 51 -5.43 1.65 3.92
C GLN A 51 -5.00 0.34 4.62
N GLY A 52 -5.96 -0.54 4.94
CA GLY A 52 -5.69 -1.84 5.53
C GLY A 52 -4.83 -2.72 4.63
N ILE A 53 -5.18 -2.78 3.35
CA ILE A 53 -4.42 -3.52 2.33
C ILE A 53 -2.99 -2.97 2.23
N LEU A 54 -2.81 -1.66 2.06
CA LEU A 54 -1.50 -1.03 1.94
C LEU A 54 -0.64 -1.22 3.19
N ARG A 55 -1.24 -1.08 4.37
CA ARG A 55 -0.54 -1.28 5.65
C ARG A 55 -0.06 -2.71 5.81
N ASP A 56 -0.91 -3.69 5.51
CA ASP A 56 -0.57 -5.10 5.64
C ASP A 56 0.46 -5.52 4.59
N LEU A 57 0.25 -5.16 3.31
CA LEU A 57 1.20 -5.45 2.24
C LEU A 57 2.56 -4.81 2.51
N SER A 58 2.61 -3.54 2.92
CA SER A 58 3.88 -2.85 3.18
C SER A 58 4.62 -3.36 4.42
N ARG A 59 3.98 -4.12 5.31
CA ARG A 59 4.62 -4.78 6.47
C ARG A 59 5.02 -6.22 6.18
N ASN A 60 4.21 -6.95 5.41
CA ASN A 60 4.43 -8.36 5.12
C ASN A 60 5.30 -8.60 3.87
N LEU A 61 5.44 -7.61 2.98
CA LEU A 61 6.29 -7.72 1.81
C LEU A 61 7.73 -7.30 2.12
N PRO A 62 8.74 -8.04 1.64
CA PRO A 62 10.13 -7.64 1.79
C PRO A 62 10.41 -6.36 0.99
N GLN A 63 11.37 -5.57 1.45
CA GLN A 63 11.68 -4.26 0.86
C GLN A 63 12.19 -4.31 -0.59
N ASP A 64 12.72 -5.47 -1.01
CA ASP A 64 13.15 -5.74 -2.39
C ASP A 64 11.97 -6.16 -3.31
N TYR A 65 10.78 -6.41 -2.74
CA TYR A 65 9.60 -6.73 -3.53
C TYR A 65 9.08 -5.49 -4.24
N LEU A 66 9.46 -5.30 -5.50
CA LEU A 66 8.89 -4.26 -6.36
C LEU A 66 7.76 -4.87 -7.22
N PRO A 67 6.49 -4.50 -7.00
CA PRO A 67 5.38 -5.04 -7.79
C PRO A 67 5.51 -4.60 -9.24
N GLY A 68 5.79 -5.61 -10.09
CA GLY A 68 5.90 -5.54 -11.55
C GLY A 68 7.24 -4.99 -12.07
N ARG A 69 8.33 -5.68 -11.71
CA ARG A 69 9.32 -6.01 -12.75
C ARG A 69 8.70 -6.99 -13.74
#